data_AF-F8PW49-F1
#
_entry.id   AF-F8PW49-F1
#
_cell.length_a   1.000
_cell.length_b   1.000
_cell.length_c   1.000
_cell.angle_alpha   90.00
_cell.angle_beta   90.00
_cell.angle_gamma   90.00
#
_symmetry.space_group_name_H-M   'P 1'
#
loop_
_entity.id
_entity.type
_entity.pdbx_description
1 polymer ?
#
loop_
_entity_poly.entity_id
_entity_poly.type
_entity_poly.pdbx_seq_one_letter_code
_entity_poly.pdbx_strand_id
1 'polypeptide(L)'
;MRATLKSIEKCWEKSDQDIFIAAVILNPLYKASPFSSSVEFMTAAGVWELCSRLWMRFYKEEAPIQLYRELVSYLSNQDRYEKLPDHIWRETALAASENKSVDPMSIYIAMTNLVNPLPTPLECLARHLLTVSANSASCERLFSAFGLILTQLRS
;
A
#
# COMPACT_ATOMS: atom_id res chain seq x y z
N MET A 1 -11.52 -15.53 -19.32
CA MET A 1 -11.56 -15.35 -17.86
C MET A 1 -10.85 -16.45 -17.08
N ARG A 2 -11.14 -17.75 -17.26
CA ARG A 2 -10.46 -18.84 -16.50
C ARG A 2 -8.93 -18.93 -16.72
N ALA A 3 -8.45 -18.72 -17.94
CA ALA A 3 -7.02 -18.76 -18.23
C ALA A 3 -6.27 -17.58 -17.59
N THR A 4 -6.89 -16.39 -17.58
CA THR A 4 -6.37 -15.18 -16.96
C THR A 4 -6.27 -15.31 -15.44
N LEU A 5 -7.31 -15.84 -14.78
CA LEU A 5 -7.29 -16.13 -13.34
C LEU A 5 -6.16 -17.08 -12.95
N LYS A 6 -6.04 -18.23 -13.65
CA LYS A 6 -4.95 -19.19 -13.40
C LYS A 6 -3.56 -18.59 -13.59
N SER A 7 -3.40 -17.70 -14.56
CA SER A 7 -2.13 -17.01 -14.77
C SER A 7 -1.81 -16.06 -13.61
N ILE A 8 -2.80 -15.29 -13.13
CA ILE A 8 -2.64 -14.38 -12.00
C ILE A 8 -2.33 -15.16 -10.71
N GLU A 9 -3.06 -16.25 -10.44
CA GLU A 9 -2.83 -17.13 -9.29
C GLU A 9 -1.39 -17.66 -9.27
N LYS A 10 -0.88 -18.10 -10.43
CA LYS A 10 0.49 -18.59 -10.55
C LYS A 10 1.54 -17.51 -10.35
N CYS A 11 1.26 -16.28 -10.75
CA CYS A 11 2.14 -15.13 -10.48
C CYS A 11 2.08 -14.74 -8.99
N TRP A 12 0.89 -14.76 -8.39
CA TRP A 12 0.66 -14.47 -6.99
C TRP A 12 1.36 -15.47 -6.07
N GLU A 13 1.30 -16.76 -6.38
CA GLU A 13 1.98 -17.83 -5.64
C GLU A 13 3.49 -17.62 -5.56
N LYS A 14 4.09 -17.04 -6.61
CA LYS A 14 5.53 -16.77 -6.70
C LYS A 14 5.94 -15.38 -6.20
N SER A 15 4.96 -14.56 -5.83
CA SER A 15 5.17 -13.18 -5.46
C SER A 15 5.38 -13.01 -3.97
N ASP A 16 5.89 -11.84 -3.60
CA ASP A 16 6.05 -11.42 -2.21
C ASP A 16 4.72 -10.95 -1.63
N GLN A 17 3.85 -11.91 -1.32
CA GLN A 17 2.46 -11.67 -0.92
C GLN A 17 2.36 -10.74 0.29
N ASP A 18 3.29 -10.86 1.23
CA ASP A 18 3.37 -10.01 2.44
C ASP A 18 3.45 -8.53 2.06
N ILE A 19 4.26 -8.16 1.08
CA ILE A 19 4.40 -6.77 0.60
C ILE A 19 3.08 -6.26 0.02
N PHE A 20 2.41 -7.06 -0.81
CA PHE A 20 1.15 -6.67 -1.42
C PHE A 20 0.01 -6.57 -0.41
N ILE A 21 -0.10 -7.53 0.50
CA ILE A 21 -1.10 -7.52 1.57
C ILE A 21 -0.89 -6.29 2.45
N ALA A 22 0.33 -6.02 2.89
CA ALA A 22 0.64 -4.84 3.70
C ALA A 22 0.40 -3.53 2.94
N ALA A 23 0.72 -3.46 1.64
CA ALA A 23 0.46 -2.29 0.82
C ALA A 23 -1.04 -1.99 0.70
N VAL A 24 -1.90 -3.02 0.60
CA VAL A 24 -3.36 -2.85 0.61
C VAL A 24 -3.85 -2.38 1.98
N ILE A 25 -3.37 -2.99 3.06
CA ILE A 25 -3.77 -2.63 4.43
C ILE A 25 -3.33 -1.21 4.79
N LEU A 26 -2.14 -0.79 4.39
CA LEU A 26 -1.63 0.55 4.60
C LEU A 26 -2.04 1.53 3.49
N ASN A 27 -2.90 1.12 2.54
CA ASN A 27 -3.53 2.07 1.64
C ASN A 27 -4.74 2.69 2.34
N PRO A 28 -4.75 4.01 2.62
CA PRO A 28 -5.85 4.65 3.35
C PRO A 28 -7.22 4.51 2.68
N LEU A 29 -7.26 4.33 1.36
CA LEU A 29 -8.49 4.17 0.60
C LEU A 29 -9.16 2.81 0.83
N TYR A 30 -8.36 1.77 1.10
CA TYR A 30 -8.85 0.39 1.19
C TYR A 30 -8.80 -0.13 2.62
N LYS A 31 -7.66 0.03 3.29
CA LYS A 31 -7.38 -0.54 4.61
C LYS A 31 -7.69 -2.03 4.64
N ALA A 32 -8.44 -2.48 5.65
CA ALA A 32 -8.89 -3.85 5.79
C ALA A 32 -10.11 -4.21 4.93
N SER A 33 -10.78 -3.25 4.27
CA SER A 33 -12.05 -3.50 3.57
C SER A 33 -12.01 -4.57 2.45
N PRO A 34 -10.89 -4.81 1.75
CA PRO A 34 -10.84 -5.87 0.74
C PRO A 34 -10.78 -7.28 1.33
N PHE A 35 -10.51 -7.42 2.62
CA PHE A 35 -10.32 -8.72 3.27
C PHE A 35 -11.63 -9.18 3.94
N SER A 36 -11.95 -10.46 3.77
CA SER A 36 -13.10 -11.07 4.44
C SER A 36 -12.87 -11.18 5.95
N SER A 37 -13.93 -11.02 6.74
CA SER A 37 -13.92 -11.28 8.18
C SER A 37 -13.61 -12.73 8.54
N SER A 38 -13.67 -13.65 7.58
CA SER A 38 -13.28 -15.06 7.74
C SER A 38 -11.77 -15.29 7.71
N VAL A 39 -10.98 -14.26 7.42
CA VAL A 39 -9.52 -14.36 7.35
C VAL A 39 -8.94 -14.20 8.76
N GLU A 40 -8.43 -15.29 9.32
CA GLU A 40 -7.98 -15.35 10.72
C GLU A 40 -6.86 -14.33 11.05
N PHE A 41 -5.96 -14.04 10.11
CA PHE A 41 -4.86 -13.10 10.35
C PHE A 41 -5.29 -11.63 10.38
N MET A 42 -6.52 -11.29 9.98
CA MET A 42 -7.04 -9.91 9.93
C MET A 42 -7.42 -9.36 11.31
N THR A 43 -6.48 -9.44 12.24
CA THR A 43 -6.52 -8.85 13.57
C THR A 43 -5.41 -7.83 13.71
N ALA A 44 -5.52 -6.90 14.68
CA ALA A 44 -4.44 -5.94 14.94
C ALA A 44 -3.09 -6.63 15.23
N ALA A 45 -3.11 -7.79 15.91
CA ALA A 45 -1.92 -8.58 16.20
C ALA A 45 -1.33 -9.25 14.95
N GLY A 46 -2.16 -9.84 14.09
CA GLY A 46 -1.70 -10.47 12.84
C GLY A 46 -1.14 -9.45 11.85
N VAL A 47 -1.81 -8.31 11.70
CA VAL A 47 -1.31 -7.20 10.88
C VAL A 47 -0.03 -6.61 11.47
N TRP A 48 0.08 -6.52 12.80
CA TRP A 48 1.31 -6.12 13.46
C TRP A 48 2.48 -7.05 13.16
N GLU A 49 2.27 -8.37 13.24
CA GLU A 49 3.32 -9.34 12.93
C GLU A 49 3.81 -9.15 11.48
N LEU A 50 2.88 -9.01 10.52
CA LEU A 50 3.20 -8.73 9.13
C LEU A 50 4.03 -7.44 8.98
N CYS A 51 3.57 -6.32 9.55
CA CYS A 51 4.27 -5.04 9.48
C CYS A 51 5.64 -5.08 10.16
N SER A 52 5.76 -5.80 11.29
CA SER A 52 7.02 -5.96 12.02
C SER A 52 8.06 -6.74 11.20
N ARG A 53 7.66 -7.85 10.57
CA ARG A 53 8.55 -8.61 9.67
C ARG A 53 9.02 -7.77 8.48
N LEU A 54 8.12 -6.98 7.88
CA LEU A 54 8.46 -6.09 6.77
C LEU A 54 9.37 -4.95 7.21
N TRP A 55 9.14 -4.37 8.39
CA TRP A 55 10.01 -3.35 8.97
C TRP A 55 11.44 -3.87 9.12
N MET A 56 11.61 -5.01 9.82
CA MET A 56 12.92 -5.65 10.00
C MET A 56 13.58 -5.95 8.65
N ARG A 57 12.80 -6.36 7.65
CA ARG A 57 13.32 -6.64 6.32
C ARG A 57 13.84 -5.40 5.60
N PHE A 58 13.11 -4.28 5.63
CA PHE A 58 13.46 -3.07 4.90
C PHE A 58 14.50 -2.20 5.62
N TYR A 59 14.38 -2.09 6.94
CA TYR A 59 15.19 -1.16 7.75
C TYR A 59 16.33 -1.85 8.51
N LYS A 60 16.35 -3.20 8.54
CA LYS A 60 17.40 -4.01 9.21
C LYS A 60 17.53 -3.74 10.71
N GLU A 61 16.44 -3.33 11.34
CA GLU A 61 16.33 -3.05 12.77
C GLU A 61 15.00 -3.59 13.32
N GLU A 62 14.92 -3.75 14.64
CA GLU A 62 13.68 -4.17 15.30
C GLU A 62 12.57 -3.14 15.10
N ALA A 63 11.34 -3.61 14.90
CA ALA A 63 10.19 -2.73 14.71
C ALA A 63 9.93 -1.91 15.98
N PRO A 64 9.90 -0.58 15.92
CA PRO A 64 9.68 0.24 17.10
C PRO A 64 8.26 0.04 17.63
N ILE A 65 8.08 0.04 18.95
CA ILE A 65 6.75 -0.08 19.58
C ILE A 65 5.77 1.01 19.11
N GLN A 66 6.30 2.15 18.69
CA GLN A 66 5.52 3.25 18.12
C GLN A 66 4.80 2.84 16.83
N LEU A 67 5.40 1.97 16.01
CA LEU A 67 4.75 1.41 14.82
C LEU A 67 3.48 0.63 15.19
N TYR A 68 3.53 -0.18 16.26
CA TYR A 68 2.36 -0.93 16.73
C TYR A 68 1.23 0.00 17.18
N ARG A 69 1.55 1.00 18.01
CA ARG A 69 0.57 1.96 18.51
C ARG A 69 -0.13 2.67 17.35
N GLU A 70 0.65 3.16 16.41
CA GLU A 70 0.11 3.85 15.23
C GLU A 70 -0.69 2.93 14.33
N LEU A 71 -0.29 1.67 14.17
CA LEU A 71 -1.06 0.69 13.40
C LEU A 71 -2.46 0.51 13.99
N VAL A 72 -2.58 0.36 15.30
CA VAL A 72 -3.87 0.21 15.97
C VAL A 72 -4.73 1.47 15.80
N SER A 73 -4.16 2.65 16.03
CA SER A 73 -4.86 3.93 15.85
C SER A 73 -5.27 4.14 14.38
N TYR A 74 -4.41 3.78 13.43
CA TYR A 74 -4.67 3.86 11.99
C TYR A 74 -5.83 2.96 11.60
N LEU A 75 -5.79 1.68 11.96
CA LEU A 75 -6.85 0.72 11.63
C LEU A 75 -8.20 1.16 12.20
N SER A 76 -8.19 1.77 13.39
CA SER A 76 -9.40 2.21 14.11
C SER A 76 -9.84 3.65 13.81
N ASN A 77 -9.12 4.41 12.98
CA ASN A 77 -9.32 5.86 12.76
C ASN A 77 -9.36 6.67 14.09
N GLN A 78 -8.40 6.41 14.97
CA GLN A 78 -8.29 7.08 16.27
C GLN A 78 -7.03 7.95 16.33
N ASP A 79 -6.95 8.79 17.36
CA ASP A 79 -5.82 9.68 17.63
C ASP A 79 -5.47 10.55 16.41
N ARG A 80 -4.22 10.48 15.92
CA ARG A 80 -3.77 11.23 14.72
C ARG A 80 -4.55 10.89 13.45
N TYR A 81 -5.24 9.74 13.42
CA TYR A 81 -5.99 9.27 12.26
C TYR A 81 -7.50 9.56 12.35
N GLU A 82 -7.95 10.30 13.36
CA GLU A 82 -9.37 10.66 13.52
C GLU A 82 -9.93 11.38 12.29
N LYS A 83 -9.15 12.28 11.69
CA LYS A 83 -9.54 13.05 10.49
C LYS A 83 -9.19 12.37 9.17
N LEU A 84 -8.68 11.14 9.22
CA LEU A 84 -8.32 10.39 8.01
C LEU A 84 -9.52 10.19 7.05
N PRO A 85 -10.72 9.81 7.51
CA PRO A 85 -11.88 9.65 6.62
C PRO A 85 -12.27 10.94 5.90
N ASP A 86 -12.28 12.08 6.62
CA ASP A 86 -12.59 13.39 6.05
C ASP A 86 -11.55 13.78 4.99
N HIS A 87 -10.28 13.49 5.25
CA HIS A 87 -9.20 13.78 4.32
C HIS A 87 -9.26 12.90 3.07
N ILE A 88 -9.52 11.59 3.22
CA ILE A 88 -9.77 10.69 2.09
C ILE A 88 -10.92 11.20 1.22
N TRP A 89 -12.02 11.63 1.84
CA TRP A 89 -13.16 12.17 1.12
C TRP A 89 -12.78 13.41 0.30
N ARG A 90 -12.00 14.34 0.87
CA ARG A 90 -11.53 15.55 0.18
C ARG A 90 -10.62 15.22 -1.01
N GLU A 91 -9.62 14.36 -0.80
CA GLU A 91 -8.70 13.93 -1.86
C GLU A 91 -9.45 13.20 -2.98
N THR A 92 -10.45 12.39 -2.64
CA THR A 92 -11.31 11.70 -3.61
C THR A 92 -12.14 12.70 -4.43
N ALA A 93 -12.73 13.71 -3.78
CA ALA A 93 -13.49 14.75 -4.47
C ALA A 93 -12.59 15.59 -5.40
N LEU A 94 -11.39 15.95 -4.94
CA LEU A 94 -10.42 16.71 -5.74
C LEU A 94 -9.97 15.90 -6.96
N ALA A 95 -9.55 14.64 -6.76
CA ALA A 95 -9.13 13.76 -7.85
C ALA A 95 -10.25 13.56 -8.89
N ALA A 96 -11.50 13.41 -8.42
CA ALA A 96 -12.67 13.33 -9.31
C ALA A 96 -12.86 14.62 -10.12
N SER A 97 -12.70 15.80 -9.51
CA SER A 97 -12.81 17.09 -10.22
C SER A 97 -11.72 17.27 -11.29
N GLU A 98 -10.56 16.65 -11.09
CA GLU A 98 -9.43 16.68 -12.03
C GLU A 98 -9.40 15.49 -13.00
N ASN A 99 -10.38 14.58 -12.92
CA ASN A 99 -10.42 13.32 -13.66
C ASN A 99 -9.14 12.47 -13.50
N LYS A 100 -8.64 12.39 -12.25
CA LYS A 100 -7.46 11.61 -11.84
C LYS A 100 -7.83 10.56 -10.81
N SER A 101 -6.97 9.56 -10.65
CA SER A 101 -7.01 8.64 -9.51
C SER A 101 -6.42 9.32 -8.27
N VAL A 102 -6.96 9.01 -7.10
CA VAL A 102 -6.37 9.44 -5.82
C VAL A 102 -4.99 8.80 -5.67
N ASP A 103 -4.01 9.60 -5.26
CA ASP A 103 -2.68 9.12 -4.88
C ASP A 103 -2.65 8.82 -3.37
N PRO A 104 -2.54 7.56 -2.93
CA PRO A 104 -2.44 7.24 -1.51
C PRO A 104 -1.25 7.90 -0.81
N MET A 105 -0.19 8.24 -1.55
CA MET A 105 0.97 8.94 -1.02
C MET A 105 0.63 10.38 -0.61
N SER A 106 -0.21 11.08 -1.38
CA SER A 106 -0.61 12.47 -1.08
C SER A 106 -1.29 12.56 0.30
N ILE A 107 -2.10 11.56 0.64
CA ILE A 107 -2.78 11.44 1.93
C ILE A 107 -1.76 11.39 3.08
N TYR A 108 -0.73 10.54 2.98
CA TYR A 108 0.31 10.46 4.01
C TYR A 108 1.18 11.70 4.08
N ILE A 109 1.42 12.38 2.96
CA ILE A 109 2.17 13.65 2.95
C ILE A 109 1.35 14.73 3.68
N ALA A 110 0.06 14.84 3.40
CA ALA A 110 -0.81 15.83 4.02
C ALA A 110 -1.03 15.60 5.53
N MET A 111 -0.91 14.35 5.99
CA MET A 111 -0.96 14.03 7.43
C MET A 111 0.35 14.29 8.18
N THR A 112 1.43 14.60 7.48
CA THR A 112 2.73 14.87 8.11
C THR A 112 2.64 16.15 8.94
N ASN A 113 3.20 16.11 10.15
CA ASN A 113 3.17 17.26 11.04
C ASN A 113 3.96 18.43 10.43
N LEU A 114 3.32 19.60 10.33
CA LEU A 114 3.91 20.79 9.70
C LEU A 114 5.07 21.41 10.49
N VAL A 115 5.11 21.18 11.82
CA VAL A 115 6.15 21.69 12.72
C VAL A 115 7.32 20.73 12.84
N ASN A 116 7.04 19.42 12.90
CA ASN A 116 8.04 18.37 12.88
C ASN A 116 7.79 17.43 11.69
N PRO A 117 8.38 17.70 10.51
CA PRO A 117 8.04 17.00 9.28
C PRO A 117 8.61 15.58 9.20
N LEU A 118 9.16 15.04 10.29
CA LEU A 118 9.65 13.68 10.31
C LEU A 118 8.47 12.70 10.22
N PRO A 119 8.42 11.84 9.20
CA PRO A 119 7.39 10.82 9.10
C PRO A 119 7.50 9.85 10.27
N THR A 120 6.35 9.40 10.74
CA THR A 120 6.31 8.36 11.76
C THR A 120 6.74 7.00 11.22
N PRO A 121 7.00 6.00 12.09
CA PRO A 121 7.28 4.64 11.62
C PRO A 121 6.20 4.08 10.69
N LEU A 122 4.91 4.30 10.98
CA LEU A 122 3.84 3.81 10.10
C LEU A 122 3.88 4.53 8.74
N GLU A 123 4.08 5.85 8.74
CA GLU A 123 4.22 6.62 7.50
C GLU A 123 5.44 6.16 6.70
N CYS A 124 6.59 5.95 7.34
CA CYS A 124 7.77 5.40 6.69
C CYS A 124 7.48 4.07 5.98
N LEU A 125 6.87 3.11 6.68
CA LEU A 125 6.55 1.80 6.13
C LEU A 125 5.52 1.90 5.00
N ALA A 126 4.45 2.68 5.19
CA ALA A 126 3.41 2.87 4.18
C ALA A 126 3.98 3.51 2.92
N ARG A 127 4.79 4.57 3.04
CA ARG A 127 5.44 5.21 1.90
C ARG A 127 6.40 4.27 1.17
N HIS A 128 7.15 3.45 1.92
CA HIS A 128 8.04 2.45 1.32
C HIS A 128 7.25 1.43 0.49
N LEU A 129 6.16 0.89 1.04
CA LEU A 129 5.33 -0.12 0.36
C LEU A 129 4.59 0.46 -0.86
N LEU A 130 4.06 1.68 -0.74
CA LEU A 130 3.28 2.31 -1.80
C LEU A 130 4.16 2.71 -3.01
N THR A 131 5.41 3.14 -2.78
CA THR A 131 6.36 3.40 -3.88
C THR A 131 6.76 2.12 -4.62
N VAL A 132 6.91 1.00 -3.90
CA VAL A 132 7.21 -0.30 -4.50
C VAL A 132 6.03 -0.81 -5.34
N SER A 133 4.79 -0.62 -4.90
CA SER A 133 3.60 -1.14 -5.61
C SER A 133 3.29 -0.44 -6.96
N ALA A 134 3.74 0.79 -7.19
CA ALA A 134 3.54 1.52 -8.44
C ALA A 134 4.39 1.00 -9.62
N ASN A 135 5.28 0.04 -9.38
CA ASN A 135 6.21 -0.45 -10.40
C ASN A 135 5.70 -1.64 -11.21
N SER A 136 4.63 -2.36 -10.83
CA SER A 136 4.19 -3.52 -11.62
C SER A 136 3.54 -3.10 -12.95
N ALA A 137 2.61 -2.15 -12.92
CA ALA A 137 1.99 -1.59 -14.14
C ALA A 137 2.97 -0.73 -14.97
N SER A 138 3.90 -0.02 -14.31
CA SER A 138 4.97 0.70 -15.01
C SER A 138 5.94 -0.26 -15.69
N CYS A 139 6.30 -1.37 -15.04
CA CYS A 139 7.07 -2.44 -15.64
C CYS A 139 6.30 -3.12 -16.78
N GLU A 140 5.01 -3.40 -16.66
CA GLU A 140 4.21 -3.98 -17.75
C GLU A 140 4.12 -3.06 -18.97
N ARG A 141 4.01 -1.73 -18.77
CA ARG A 141 4.09 -0.75 -19.86
C ARG A 141 5.48 -0.70 -20.49
N LEU A 142 6.53 -0.70 -19.68
CA LEU A 142 7.91 -0.73 -20.14
C LEU A 142 8.21 -2.03 -20.91
N PHE A 143 7.78 -3.17 -20.39
CA PHE A 143 7.91 -4.48 -21.04
C PHE A 143 7.03 -4.62 -22.28
N SER A 144 5.84 -3.99 -22.32
CA SER A 144 5.03 -3.91 -23.55
C SER A 144 5.70 -3.05 -24.62
N ALA A 145 6.30 -1.91 -24.23
CA ALA A 145 7.07 -1.06 -25.15
C ALA A 145 8.31 -1.80 -25.68
N PHE A 146 9.03 -2.54 -24.83
CA PHE A 146 10.13 -3.39 -25.27
C PHE A 146 9.67 -4.58 -26.12
N GLY A 147 8.51 -5.17 -25.83
CA GLY A 147 7.89 -6.21 -26.65
C GLY A 147 7.61 -5.73 -28.07
N LEU A 148 7.04 -4.54 -28.22
CA LEU A 148 6.82 -3.89 -29.52
C LEU A 148 8.13 -3.68 -30.29
N ILE A 149 9.17 -3.16 -29.63
CA ILE A 149 10.49 -2.95 -30.24
C ILE A 149 11.12 -4.29 -30.68
N LEU A 150 11.07 -5.33 -29.84
CA LEU A 150 11.72 -6.62 -30.10
C LEU A 150 10.98 -7.47 -31.14
N THR A 151 9.65 -7.37 -31.22
CA THR A 151 8.83 -8.21 -32.13
C THR A 151 8.48 -7.52 -33.44
N GLN A 152 8.44 -6.19 -33.51
CA GLN A 152 8.06 -5.47 -34.74
C GLN A 152 9.24 -4.93 -35.56
N LEU A 153 10.47 -4.90 -35.04
CA LEU A 153 11.68 -4.60 -35.84
C LEU A 153 12.26 -5.80 -36.60
N ARG A 154 11.62 -6.97 -36.51
CA ARG A 154 11.85 -8.10 -37.42
C ARG A 154 10.67 -8.22 -38.38
N SER A 155 10.59 -7.29 -39.32
CA SER A 155 9.86 -7.46 -40.58
C SER A 155 10.84 -7.34 -41.75
#